data_AF-A0A7S1WN78-F1
#
_entry.id   AF-A0A7S1WN78-F1
#
_cell.length_a   1.000
_cell.length_b   1.000
_cell.length_c   1.000
_cell.angle_alpha   90.00
_cell.angle_beta   90.00
_cell.angle_gamma   90.00
#
_symmetry.space_group_name_H-M   'P 1'
#
loop_
_entity.id
_entity.type
_entity.pdbx_description
1 polymer ?
#
loop_
_entity_poly.entity_id
_entity_poly.type
_entity_poly.pdbx_seq_one_letter_code
_entity_poly.pdbx_strand_id
1 'polypeptide(L)'
;PQGSASLASICQPNRLTCAGGLRPGWSRVQWAVDARKLEGKDKQAVSPEFALDLPSHGPAAFRMNLYPRHTNDGRGGGGFRKAKGRGRVELKCEAQLSAGVPGVVFHVGVGVGGRQQPLRGPVSVNFLDHPCGGLPRGEEEWDFGAAVDETRTFLVFLEIAPPATVAAVV
;
A
#
# COMPACT_ATOMS: atom_id res chain seq x y z
N PRO A 1 8.28 -16.52 -18.62
CA PRO A 1 7.69 -15.37 -19.34
C PRO A 1 6.76 -14.57 -18.40
N GLN A 2 7.36 -13.73 -17.53
CA GLN A 2 6.59 -12.89 -16.62
C GLN A 2 6.37 -11.54 -17.29
N GLY A 3 5.11 -11.29 -17.66
CA GLY A 3 4.70 -10.09 -18.36
C GLY A 3 4.97 -8.85 -17.52
N SER A 4 5.94 -8.06 -17.95
CA SER A 4 6.04 -6.65 -17.59
C SER A 4 4.76 -5.96 -18.06
N ALA A 5 3.78 -5.83 -17.18
CA ALA A 5 2.62 -4.99 -17.45
C ALA A 5 3.14 -3.58 -17.75
N SER A 6 2.91 -3.09 -18.97
CA SER A 6 3.24 -1.70 -19.34
C SER A 6 2.59 -0.74 -18.33
N LEU A 7 3.26 0.37 -18.00
CA LEU A 7 2.72 1.40 -17.08
C LEU A 7 1.31 1.86 -17.53
N ALA A 8 1.08 1.96 -18.85
CA ALA A 8 -0.23 2.29 -19.40
C ALA A 8 -1.31 1.23 -19.13
N SER A 9 -0.93 -0.05 -18.98
CA SER A 9 -1.85 -1.11 -18.59
C SER A 9 -2.19 -1.03 -17.09
N ILE A 10 -1.23 -0.64 -16.25
CA ILE A 10 -1.40 -0.61 -14.79
C ILE A 10 -2.31 0.55 -14.36
N CYS A 11 -2.25 1.70 -15.02
CA CYS A 11 -2.99 2.92 -14.68
C CYS A 11 -4.52 2.89 -14.99
N GLN A 12 -5.14 1.71 -15.04
CA GLN A 12 -6.60 1.63 -15.09
C GLN A 12 -7.22 1.87 -13.71
N PRO A 13 -8.36 2.58 -13.61
CA PRO A 13 -8.97 2.87 -12.32
C PRO A 13 -9.24 1.61 -11.50
N ASN A 14 -8.79 1.62 -10.23
CA ASN A 14 -8.96 0.54 -9.27
C ASN A 14 -8.29 -0.79 -9.64
N ARG A 15 -7.33 -0.78 -10.56
CA ARG A 15 -6.57 -1.98 -10.94
C ARG A 15 -5.48 -2.26 -9.93
N LEU A 16 -5.37 -3.52 -9.50
CA LEU A 16 -4.29 -4.02 -8.66
C LEU A 16 -3.49 -5.09 -9.41
N THR A 17 -2.17 -5.03 -9.32
CA THR A 17 -1.26 -6.00 -9.94
C THR A 17 -0.17 -6.41 -8.96
N CYS A 18 0.18 -7.70 -8.95
CA CYS A 18 1.32 -8.24 -8.20
C CYS A 18 2.38 -8.72 -9.19
N ALA A 19 3.63 -8.32 -9.00
CA ALA A 19 4.77 -8.72 -9.82
C ALA A 19 6.01 -9.00 -8.95
N GLY A 20 7.01 -9.67 -9.51
CA GLY A 20 8.33 -9.76 -8.87
C GLY A 20 8.90 -8.35 -8.62
N GLY A 21 9.41 -8.12 -7.41
CA GLY A 21 10.03 -6.87 -7.02
C GLY A 21 11.37 -6.63 -7.73
N LEU A 22 11.89 -5.41 -7.60
CA LEU A 22 13.20 -5.04 -8.15
C LEU A 22 14.35 -5.78 -7.47
N ARG A 23 14.13 -6.25 -6.25
CA ARG A 23 15.10 -7.01 -5.46
C ARG A 23 14.75 -8.50 -5.49
N PRO A 24 15.72 -9.40 -5.61
CA PRO A 24 15.46 -10.84 -5.52
C PRO A 24 14.69 -11.19 -4.24
N GLY A 25 13.62 -11.97 -4.40
CA GLY A 25 12.74 -12.40 -3.30
C GLY A 25 11.67 -11.38 -2.87
N TRP A 26 11.77 -10.12 -3.29
CA TRP A 26 10.73 -9.13 -3.00
C TRP A 26 9.57 -9.26 -3.99
N SER A 27 8.38 -8.89 -3.54
CA SER A 27 7.18 -8.76 -4.36
C SER A 27 6.77 -7.30 -4.44
N ARG A 28 6.30 -6.87 -5.59
CA ARG A 28 5.74 -5.53 -5.79
C ARG A 28 4.24 -5.63 -6.01
N VAL A 29 3.48 -5.00 -5.11
CA VAL A 29 2.02 -4.85 -5.24
C VAL A 29 1.76 -3.43 -5.67
N GLN A 30 1.04 -3.24 -6.77
CA GLN A 30 0.75 -1.93 -7.35
C GLN A 30 -0.76 -1.75 -7.48
N TRP A 31 -1.26 -0.59 -7.09
CA TRP A 31 -2.66 -0.24 -7.16
C TRP A 31 -2.83 1.14 -7.77
N ALA A 32 -3.54 1.20 -8.89
CA ALA A 32 -3.93 2.44 -9.54
C ALA A 32 -5.24 2.95 -8.95
N VAL A 33 -5.17 4.12 -8.33
CA VAL A 33 -6.28 4.73 -7.60
C VAL A 33 -6.89 5.82 -8.45
N ASP A 34 -8.21 5.83 -8.58
CA ASP A 34 -8.94 6.87 -9.30
C ASP A 34 -8.82 8.22 -8.56
N ALA A 35 -8.37 9.26 -9.26
CA ALA A 35 -8.18 10.59 -8.69
C ALA A 35 -9.49 11.22 -8.17
N ARG A 36 -10.66 10.79 -8.66
CA ARG A 36 -11.97 11.24 -8.15
C ARG A 36 -12.15 10.95 -6.66
N LYS A 37 -11.47 9.92 -6.12
CA LYS A 37 -11.46 9.65 -4.68
C LYS A 37 -10.84 10.79 -3.88
N LEU A 38 -9.91 11.55 -4.46
CA LEU A 38 -9.29 12.72 -3.84
C LEU A 38 -10.22 13.93 -3.80
N GLU A 39 -11.19 13.99 -4.71
CA GLU A 39 -12.19 15.06 -4.84
C GLU A 39 -13.46 14.78 -4.00
N GLY A 40 -13.63 13.54 -3.57
CA GLY A 40 -14.79 13.06 -2.83
C GLY A 40 -14.81 13.42 -1.34
N LYS A 41 -15.91 13.03 -0.69
CA LYS A 41 -16.06 13.03 0.77
C LYS A 41 -15.63 11.70 1.40
N ASP A 42 -15.04 10.81 0.60
CA ASP A 42 -14.62 9.48 1.02
C ASP A 42 -13.60 9.57 2.15
N LYS A 43 -13.88 8.81 3.21
CA LYS A 43 -13.01 8.75 4.40
C LYS A 43 -11.88 7.74 4.27
N GLN A 44 -11.93 6.92 3.23
CA GLN A 44 -10.89 5.98 2.90
C GLN A 44 -11.02 5.53 1.45
N ALA A 45 -9.91 5.10 0.85
CA ALA A 45 -9.90 4.32 -0.36
C ALA A 45 -9.34 2.94 -0.03
N VAL A 46 -10.01 1.88 -0.46
CA VAL A 46 -9.58 0.50 -0.21
C VAL A 46 -9.26 -0.17 -1.55
N SER A 47 -8.15 -0.89 -1.61
CA SER A 47 -7.76 -1.65 -2.80
C SER A 47 -8.64 -2.89 -2.99
N PRO A 48 -8.63 -3.49 -4.19
CA PRO A 48 -8.93 -4.90 -4.33
C PRO A 48 -8.08 -5.74 -3.36
N GLU A 49 -8.61 -6.90 -3.00
CA GLU A 49 -7.88 -7.85 -2.17
C GLU A 49 -6.74 -8.51 -2.95
N PHE A 50 -5.64 -8.79 -2.26
CA PHE A 50 -4.52 -9.54 -2.80
C PHE A 50 -3.96 -10.50 -1.76
N ALA A 51 -3.31 -11.57 -2.21
CA ALA A 51 -2.71 -12.55 -1.33
C ALA A 51 -1.19 -12.30 -1.19
N LEU A 52 -0.67 -12.50 0.02
CA LEU A 52 0.76 -12.63 0.29
C LEU A 52 1.02 -14.01 0.87
N ASP A 53 2.02 -14.71 0.35
CA ASP A 53 2.46 -15.98 0.92
C ASP A 53 3.31 -15.72 2.17
N LEU A 54 2.77 -16.10 3.33
CA LEU A 54 3.44 -15.96 4.62
C LEU A 54 4.07 -17.30 5.04
N PRO A 55 5.32 -17.29 5.57
CA PRO A 55 5.94 -18.51 6.09
C PRO A 55 5.09 -19.17 7.17
N SER A 56 4.99 -20.49 7.11
CA SER A 56 4.25 -21.33 8.07
C SER A 56 2.73 -21.07 8.15
N HIS A 57 2.18 -20.25 7.25
CA HIS A 57 0.73 -19.98 7.17
C HIS A 57 0.19 -20.22 5.76
N GLY A 58 0.94 -19.82 4.72
CA GLY A 58 0.51 -19.90 3.32
C GLY A 58 -0.11 -18.58 2.84
N PRO A 59 -0.99 -18.61 1.83
CA PRO A 59 -1.60 -17.41 1.27
C PRO A 59 -2.51 -16.72 2.30
N ALA A 60 -2.20 -15.48 2.66
CA ALA A 60 -3.00 -14.63 3.53
C ALA A 60 -3.55 -13.43 2.75
N ALA A 61 -4.81 -13.07 3.01
CA ALA A 61 -5.49 -11.96 2.34
C ALA A 61 -5.10 -10.60 2.94
N PHE A 62 -4.79 -9.64 2.07
CA PHE A 62 -4.39 -8.28 2.41
C PHE A 62 -5.11 -7.24 1.57
N ARG A 63 -5.19 -6.01 2.10
CA ARG A 63 -5.67 -4.81 1.42
C ARG A 63 -4.77 -3.62 1.70
N MET A 64 -4.63 -2.73 0.72
CA MET A 64 -4.09 -1.40 0.92
C MET A 64 -5.23 -0.42 1.18
N ASN A 65 -5.10 0.34 2.27
CA ASN A 65 -6.03 1.39 2.64
C ASN A 65 -5.33 2.74 2.54
N LEU A 66 -6.00 3.70 1.91
CA LEU A 66 -5.63 5.10 1.98
C LEU A 66 -6.56 5.82 2.92
N TYR A 67 -6.00 6.63 3.80
CA TYR A 67 -6.76 7.50 4.70
C TYR A 67 -6.39 8.96 4.44
N PRO A 68 -7.37 9.87 4.38
CA PRO A 68 -7.08 11.29 4.26
C PRO A 68 -6.35 11.80 5.52
N ARG A 69 -5.48 12.79 5.35
CA ARG A 69 -4.80 13.46 6.47
C ARG A 69 -5.87 14.00 7.43
N HIS A 70 -5.69 13.72 8.73
CA HIS A 70 -6.58 14.31 9.74
C HIS A 70 -6.46 15.83 9.69
N THR A 71 -7.60 16.51 9.56
CA THR A 71 -7.71 17.96 9.64
C THR A 71 -8.49 18.27 10.90
N ASN A 72 -7.98 19.14 11.78
CA ASN A 72 -8.63 19.48 13.06
C ASN A 72 -9.90 20.35 12.90
N ASP A 73 -10.45 20.43 11.70
CA ASP A 73 -11.55 21.32 11.34
C ASP A 73 -12.92 20.68 11.63
N GLY A 74 -13.28 20.58 12.92
CA GLY A 74 -14.65 20.43 13.42
C GLY A 74 -15.51 19.25 12.91
N ARG A 75 -16.79 19.23 13.34
CA ARG A 75 -17.77 18.16 13.03
C ARG A 75 -17.89 17.95 11.51
N GLY A 76 -17.45 16.79 11.03
CA GLY A 76 -17.48 16.40 9.62
C GLY A 76 -16.11 16.36 8.93
N GLY A 77 -15.01 16.39 9.68
CA GLY A 77 -13.66 16.14 9.18
C GLY A 77 -13.49 14.75 8.55
N GLY A 78 -12.60 14.66 7.57
CA GLY A 78 -12.04 13.37 7.17
C GLY A 78 -12.38 12.89 5.77
N GLY A 79 -12.47 13.77 4.78
CA GLY A 79 -12.45 13.38 3.36
C GLY A 79 -11.17 13.83 2.67
N PHE A 80 -10.74 13.13 1.61
CA PHE A 80 -9.52 13.51 0.86
C PHE A 80 -9.59 14.94 0.31
N ARG A 81 -10.78 15.42 -0.08
CA ARG A 81 -10.97 16.80 -0.53
C ARG A 81 -10.57 17.81 0.56
N LYS A 82 -10.98 17.58 1.81
CA LYS A 82 -10.60 18.44 2.94
C LYS A 82 -9.11 18.36 3.26
N ALA A 83 -8.55 17.16 3.12
CA ALA A 83 -7.11 16.94 3.29
C ALA A 83 -6.27 17.50 2.12
N LYS A 84 -6.89 18.10 1.10
CA LYS A 84 -6.24 18.59 -0.13
C LYS A 84 -5.47 17.49 -0.85
N GLY A 85 -6.06 16.29 -0.95
CA GLY A 85 -5.44 15.13 -1.60
C GLY A 85 -4.29 14.51 -0.80
N ARG A 86 -4.05 14.95 0.44
CA ARG A 86 -3.00 14.37 1.31
C ARG A 86 -3.54 13.29 2.22
N GLY A 87 -2.69 12.36 2.61
CA GLY A 87 -3.08 11.29 3.51
C GLY A 87 -2.00 10.24 3.72
N ARG A 88 -2.38 9.08 4.24
CA ARG A 88 -1.46 7.98 4.55
C ARG A 88 -1.89 6.68 3.90
N VAL A 89 -0.93 5.76 3.77
CA VAL A 89 -1.12 4.40 3.26
C VAL A 89 -0.95 3.42 4.40
N GLU A 90 -1.88 2.48 4.54
CA GLU A 90 -1.81 1.37 5.48
C GLU A 90 -1.98 0.04 4.72
N LEU A 91 -1.22 -0.97 5.10
CA LEU A 91 -1.42 -2.36 4.73
C LEU A 91 -2.23 -3.03 5.84
N LYS A 92 -3.31 -3.70 5.48
CA LYS A 92 -4.19 -4.42 6.40
C LYS A 92 -4.22 -5.91 6.06
N CYS A 93 -4.02 -6.76 7.08
CA CYS A 93 -4.25 -8.19 7.01
C CYS A 93 -5.72 -8.48 7.30
N GLU A 94 -6.38 -9.23 6.42
CA GLU A 94 -7.77 -9.70 6.57
C GLU A 94 -7.82 -11.19 6.95
N ALA A 95 -6.68 -11.88 6.97
CA ALA A 95 -6.57 -13.27 7.38
C ALA A 95 -6.40 -13.42 8.90
N GLN A 96 -6.89 -14.53 9.44
CA GLN A 96 -6.57 -14.96 10.80
C GLN A 96 -5.22 -15.69 10.79
N LEU A 97 -4.22 -15.06 11.41
CA LEU A 97 -2.87 -15.60 11.47
C LEU A 97 -2.71 -16.48 12.72
N SER A 98 -1.86 -17.51 12.62
CA SER A 98 -1.46 -18.38 13.73
C SER A 98 -0.19 -17.87 14.40
N ALA A 99 0.05 -18.25 15.66
CA ALA A 99 1.29 -17.93 16.35
C ALA A 99 2.51 -18.43 15.55
N GLY A 100 3.57 -17.63 15.49
CA GLY A 100 4.82 -17.96 14.79
C GLY A 100 4.91 -17.41 13.36
N VAL A 101 3.87 -16.74 12.84
CA VAL A 101 3.99 -15.98 11.58
C VAL A 101 4.89 -14.76 11.80
N PRO A 102 6.01 -14.63 11.07
CA PRO A 102 6.90 -13.49 11.19
C PRO A 102 6.25 -12.20 10.68
N GLY A 103 6.78 -11.06 11.14
CA GLY A 103 6.36 -9.76 10.65
C GLY A 103 6.65 -9.57 9.16
N VAL A 104 5.79 -8.80 8.49
CA VAL A 104 5.94 -8.42 7.09
C VAL A 104 6.74 -7.12 7.01
N VAL A 105 7.77 -7.11 6.18
CA VAL A 105 8.62 -5.94 5.95
C VAL A 105 8.28 -5.33 4.60
N PHE A 106 7.99 -4.03 4.54
CA PHE A 106 7.66 -3.38 3.28
C PHE A 106 8.09 -1.92 3.20
N HIS A 107 8.29 -1.45 1.96
CA HIS A 107 8.38 -0.03 1.62
C HIS A 107 7.09 0.42 0.97
N VAL A 108 6.79 1.71 1.10
CA VAL A 108 5.62 2.36 0.49
C VAL A 108 6.10 3.38 -0.53
N GLY A 109 5.51 3.35 -1.72
CA GLY A 109 5.74 4.32 -2.78
C GLY A 109 4.43 4.87 -3.35
N VAL A 110 4.47 6.13 -3.78
CA VAL A 110 3.33 6.84 -4.39
C VAL A 110 3.80 7.61 -5.62
N GLY A 111 3.04 7.50 -6.70
CA GLY A 111 3.34 8.06 -8.00
C GLY A 111 4.28 7.19 -8.84
N VAL A 112 4.51 7.64 -10.07
CA VAL A 112 5.41 7.01 -11.05
C VAL A 112 6.17 8.08 -11.83
N GLY A 113 7.35 7.72 -12.35
CA GLY A 113 8.17 8.61 -13.17
C GLY A 113 8.47 9.93 -12.47
N GLY A 114 8.33 11.06 -13.18
CA GLY A 114 8.59 12.40 -12.64
C GLY A 114 7.60 12.87 -11.55
N ARG A 115 6.54 12.10 -11.27
CA ARG A 115 5.56 12.38 -10.20
C ARG A 115 5.73 11.45 -8.99
N GLN A 116 6.73 10.57 -9.03
CA GLN A 116 7.01 9.66 -7.94
C GLN A 116 7.61 10.43 -6.77
N GLN A 117 6.96 10.32 -5.61
CA GLN A 117 7.50 10.81 -4.35
C GLN A 117 8.59 9.86 -3.83
N PRO A 118 9.52 10.32 -2.97
CA PRO A 118 10.55 9.47 -2.39
C PRO A 118 9.95 8.20 -1.75
N LEU A 119 10.52 7.05 -2.10
CA LEU A 119 10.17 5.77 -1.49
C LEU A 119 10.47 5.82 0.01
N ARG A 120 9.56 5.31 0.84
CA ARG A 120 9.68 5.35 2.31
C ARG A 120 9.59 3.96 2.92
N GLY A 121 10.28 3.76 4.05
CA GLY A 121 10.46 2.47 4.71
C GLY A 121 11.94 2.03 4.76
N PRO A 122 12.23 0.78 5.12
CA PRO A 122 11.25 -0.29 5.38
C PRO A 122 10.53 -0.10 6.71
N VAL A 123 9.29 -0.57 6.79
CA VAL A 123 8.58 -0.80 8.06
C VAL A 123 8.34 -2.28 8.26
N SER A 124 8.40 -2.73 9.51
CA SER A 124 8.14 -4.12 9.91
C SER A 124 6.88 -4.15 10.76
N VAL A 125 5.92 -4.99 10.37
CA VAL A 125 4.61 -5.07 11.03
C VAL A 125 4.31 -6.53 11.35
N ASN A 126 4.08 -6.82 12.62
CA ASN A 126 3.53 -8.11 13.04
C ASN A 126 1.99 -8.05 12.98
N PHE A 127 1.43 -8.70 11.96
CA PHE A 127 -0.01 -8.70 11.72
C PHE A 127 -0.81 -9.58 12.68
N LEU A 128 -0.14 -10.37 13.54
CA LEU A 128 -0.77 -11.04 14.68
C LEU A 128 -1.15 -10.06 15.79
N ASP A 129 -0.27 -9.09 16.07
CA ASP A 129 -0.46 -8.13 17.15
C ASP A 129 -1.36 -6.96 16.70
N HIS A 130 -1.18 -6.53 15.45
CA HIS A 130 -1.88 -5.39 14.87
C HIS A 130 -2.35 -5.71 13.44
N PRO A 131 -3.66 -5.74 13.16
CA PRO A 131 -4.18 -6.13 11.84
C PRO A 131 -3.86 -5.10 10.74
N CYS A 132 -3.42 -3.89 11.11
CA CYS A 132 -3.05 -2.82 10.20
C CYS A 132 -1.64 -2.32 10.53
N GLY A 133 -0.89 -1.92 9.50
CA GLY A 133 0.43 -1.31 9.65
C GLY A 133 0.75 -0.35 8.51
N GLY A 134 1.58 0.65 8.81
CA GLY A 134 1.94 1.70 7.86
C GLY A 134 3.27 2.35 8.24
N LEU A 135 3.58 3.45 7.58
CA LEU A 135 4.74 4.27 7.92
C LEU A 135 4.57 4.91 9.31
N PRO A 136 5.68 5.17 10.02
CA PRO A 136 5.61 5.81 11.33
C PRO A 136 5.10 7.25 11.24
N ARG A 137 4.61 7.75 12.38
CA ARG A 137 4.12 9.12 12.50
C ARG A 137 5.21 10.11 12.11
N GLY A 138 4.85 11.08 11.27
CA GLY A 138 5.78 12.08 10.72
C GLY A 138 6.29 11.71 9.32
N GLU A 139 6.31 10.42 8.98
CA GLU A 139 6.69 9.93 7.65
C GLU A 139 5.50 9.35 6.87
N GLU A 140 4.33 9.24 7.48
CA GLU A 140 3.14 8.61 6.89
C GLU A 140 2.40 9.45 5.83
N GLU A 141 2.67 10.75 5.75
CA GLU A 141 1.93 11.66 4.89
C GLU A 141 2.44 11.71 3.44
N TRP A 142 1.57 11.42 2.49
CA TRP A 142 1.79 11.54 1.05
C TRP A 142 0.90 12.62 0.47
N ASP A 143 1.38 13.27 -0.60
CA ASP A 143 0.55 14.10 -1.46
C ASP A 143 0.05 13.27 -2.65
N PHE A 144 -1.12 12.65 -2.52
CA PHE A 144 -1.69 11.85 -3.61
C PHE A 144 -2.07 12.73 -4.81
N GLY A 145 -2.41 14.00 -4.58
CA GLY A 145 -2.76 14.95 -5.63
C GLY A 145 -1.56 15.24 -6.56
N ALA A 146 -0.39 15.45 -5.98
CA ALA A 146 0.85 15.63 -6.75
C ALA A 146 1.25 14.40 -7.58
N ALA A 147 0.79 13.21 -7.18
CA ALA A 147 1.06 11.94 -7.85
C ALA A 147 0.08 11.61 -8.99
N VAL A 148 -0.97 12.41 -9.21
CA VAL A 148 -1.95 12.18 -10.27
C VAL A 148 -1.32 12.37 -11.65
N ASP A 149 -1.48 11.37 -12.50
CA ASP A 149 -1.00 11.35 -13.88
C ASP A 149 -2.09 11.81 -14.88
N GLU A 150 -1.74 11.76 -16.16
CA GLU A 150 -2.62 12.17 -17.26
C GLU A 150 -3.86 11.29 -17.40
N THR A 151 -3.82 10.05 -16.90
CA THR A 151 -4.96 9.12 -16.92
C THR A 151 -5.94 9.36 -15.77
N ARG A 152 -5.77 10.46 -15.00
CA ARG A 152 -6.58 10.80 -13.82
C ARG A 152 -6.52 9.68 -12.76
N THR A 153 -5.37 9.05 -12.65
CA THR A 153 -5.08 8.05 -11.63
C THR A 153 -3.79 8.41 -10.91
N PHE A 154 -3.56 7.82 -9.75
CA PHE A 154 -2.25 7.81 -9.13
C PHE A 154 -1.90 6.41 -8.68
N LEU A 155 -0.62 6.05 -8.78
CA LEU A 155 -0.16 4.74 -8.36
C LEU A 155 0.21 4.76 -6.88
N VAL A 156 -0.24 3.77 -6.13
CA VAL A 156 0.30 3.41 -4.82
C VAL A 156 0.91 2.02 -4.95
N PHE A 157 2.11 1.82 -4.44
CA PHE A 157 2.74 0.51 -4.48
C PHE A 157 3.47 0.18 -3.20
N LEU A 158 3.53 -1.12 -2.91
CA LEU A 158 4.32 -1.70 -1.84
C LEU A 158 5.43 -2.53 -2.46
N GLU A 159 6.66 -2.33 -1.98
CA GLU A 159 7.72 -3.31 -2.15
C GLU A 159 7.77 -4.13 -0.88
N ILE A 160 7.45 -5.42 -0.96
CA ILE A 160 7.27 -6.30 0.19
C ILE A 160 8.39 -7.32 0.17
N ALA A 161 9.11 -7.42 1.28
CA ALA A 161 10.11 -8.45 1.47
C ALA A 161 9.42 -9.79 1.79
N PRO A 162 10.00 -10.92 1.38
CA PRO A 162 9.59 -12.19 1.95
C PRO A 162 9.89 -12.12 3.45
N PRO A 163 8.98 -12.57 4.33
CA PRO A 163 9.29 -12.58 5.74
C PRO A 163 10.51 -13.48 5.94
N ALA A 164 11.54 -12.98 6.63
CA ALA A 164 12.77 -13.73 6.80
C ALA A 164 12.44 -15.05 7.53
N THR A 165 12.43 -16.15 6.79
CA THR A 165 12.40 -17.48 7.38
C THR A 165 13.74 -17.62 8.11
N VAL A 166 13.73 -17.50 9.44
CA VAL A 166 14.85 -18.03 10.21
C VAL A 166 14.80 -19.53 9.98
N ALA A 167 15.64 -20.01 9.07
CA ALA A 167 15.88 -21.44 8.96
C ALA A 167 16.42 -21.87 10.32
N ALA A 168 15.62 -22.61 11.08
CA ALA A 168 16.12 -23.33 12.22
C ALA A 168 17.18 -24.29 11.68
N VAL A 169 18.45 -23.94 11.92
CA VAL A 169 19.55 -24.89 11.82
C VAL A 169 19.29 -25.94 12.90
N VAL A 170 18.77 -27.09 12.46
CA VAL A 170 18.76 -28.35 13.21
C VAL A 170 20.13 -28.99 13.15
#